data_AF-A0A0D0CHN7-F1
#
_entry.id   AF-A0A0D0CHN7-F1
#
_cell.length_a   1.000
_cell.length_b   1.000
_cell.length_c   1.000
_cell.angle_alpha   90.00
_cell.angle_beta   90.00
_cell.angle_gamma   90.00
#
_symmetry.space_group_name_H-M   'P 1'
#
loop_
_entity.id
_entity.type
_entity.pdbx_description
1 polymer ?
#
loop_
_entity_poly.entity_id
_entity_poly.type
_entity_poly.pdbx_seq_one_letter_code
_entity_poly.pdbx_strand_id
1 'polypeptide(L)'
;MTAVAVSNGFTGIFYQNSTTGDIDAVGVTNAFTEGGQLASFGALVPSSEVRSNSPIALAAIISGPANVETRLVFVSPQNVLSEYIYTGATGGWQGGPTCNTCITSEGFTVVPDSEMLYVLVTEASVGATPTWRVGFISAGAPGTISEAVNTGIGWSVGPLSG
;
A
#
# COMPACT_ATOMS: atom_id res chain seq x y z
N MET A 1 3.35 0.16 -10.13
CA MET A 1 1.90 0.39 -10.33
C MET A 1 1.15 -0.75 -9.67
N THR A 2 -0.02 -0.49 -9.10
CA THR A 2 -0.93 -1.49 -8.52
C THR A 2 -2.38 -1.03 -8.69
N ALA A 3 -3.36 -1.91 -8.43
CA ALA A 3 -4.76 -1.60 -8.54
C ALA A 3 -5.63 -2.37 -7.52
N VAL A 4 -6.79 -1.80 -7.19
CA VAL A 4 -7.87 -2.44 -6.43
C VAL A 4 -9.17 -2.27 -7.17
N ALA A 5 -10.00 -3.31 -7.22
CA ALA A 5 -11.32 -3.24 -7.83
C ALA A 5 -12.37 -3.78 -6.86
N VAL A 6 -13.52 -3.11 -6.77
CA VAL A 6 -14.70 -3.57 -6.03
C VAL A 6 -15.79 -4.06 -7.00
N SER A 7 -16.72 -4.87 -6.50
CA SER A 7 -17.71 -5.57 -7.33
C SER A 7 -18.69 -4.67 -8.10
N ASN A 8 -18.76 -3.37 -7.82
CA ASN A 8 -19.60 -2.41 -8.56
C ASN A 8 -18.91 -1.83 -9.83
N GLY A 9 -17.72 -2.33 -10.18
CA GLY A 9 -16.95 -1.88 -11.35
C GLY A 9 -16.00 -0.72 -11.06
N PHE A 10 -16.03 -0.13 -9.86
CA PHE A 10 -15.04 0.86 -9.46
C PHE A 10 -13.66 0.21 -9.28
N THR A 11 -12.65 0.78 -9.93
CA THR A 11 -11.24 0.39 -9.83
C THR A 11 -10.40 1.61 -9.48
N GLY A 12 -9.61 1.50 -8.42
CA GLY A 12 -8.55 2.45 -8.07
C GLY A 12 -7.21 1.96 -8.58
N ILE A 13 -6.49 2.79 -9.32
CA ILE A 13 -5.16 2.50 -9.88
C ILE A 13 -4.16 3.47 -9.25
N PHE A 14 -3.01 2.94 -8.85
CA PHE A 14 -1.97 3.69 -8.14
C PHE A 14 -0.64 3.52 -8.85
N TYR A 15 0.01 4.63 -9.18
CA TYR A 15 1.30 4.63 -9.87
C TYR A 15 2.13 5.85 -9.50
N GLN A 16 3.45 5.74 -9.64
CA GLN A 16 4.32 6.89 -9.48
C GLN A 16 4.32 7.72 -10.77
N ASN A 17 3.95 9.00 -10.66
CA ASN A 17 3.98 9.93 -11.76
C ASN A 17 5.43 10.21 -12.17
N SER A 18 5.79 9.93 -13.42
CA SER A 18 7.17 10.10 -13.90
C SER A 18 7.62 11.57 -14.00
N THR A 19 6.67 12.51 -13.99
CA THR A 19 6.95 13.95 -14.10
C THR A 19 7.09 14.60 -12.74
N THR A 20 6.18 14.30 -11.80
CA THR A 20 6.18 14.93 -10.46
C THR A 20 6.83 14.07 -9.38
N GLY A 21 6.93 12.76 -9.58
CA GLY A 21 7.46 11.80 -8.60
C GLY A 21 6.45 11.38 -7.52
N ASP A 22 5.26 11.99 -7.49
CA ASP A 22 4.19 11.64 -6.55
C ASP A 22 3.64 10.24 -6.85
N ILE A 23 3.01 9.58 -5.87
CA ILE A 23 2.10 8.48 -6.18
C ILE A 23 0.72 9.07 -6.44
N ASP A 24 0.25 8.96 -7.68
CA ASP A 24 -1.08 9.36 -8.09
C ASP A 24 -2.07 8.22 -7.88
N ALA A 25 -3.30 8.58 -7.51
CA ALA A 25 -4.44 7.68 -7.47
C ALA A 25 -5.47 8.06 -8.56
N VAL A 26 -5.91 7.06 -9.32
CA VAL A 26 -6.89 7.22 -10.40
C VAL A 26 -8.07 6.29 -10.17
N GLY A 27 -9.26 6.85 -10.06
CA GLY A 27 -10.51 6.09 -9.98
C GLY A 27 -11.17 5.97 -11.34
N VAL A 28 -11.55 4.75 -11.73
CA VAL A 28 -12.33 4.48 -12.95
C VAL A 28 -13.53 3.60 -12.64
N THR A 29 -14.64 3.79 -13.36
CA THR A 29 -15.86 2.98 -13.23
C THR A 29 -16.19 2.15 -14.46
N ASN A 30 -15.41 2.31 -15.54
CA ASN A 30 -15.56 1.64 -16.83
C ASN A 30 -14.18 1.41 -17.47
N ALA A 31 -14.14 0.64 -18.55
CA ALA A 31 -12.91 0.43 -19.33
C ALA A 31 -12.31 1.76 -19.82
N PHE A 32 -10.98 1.78 -19.97
CA PHE A 32 -10.25 2.86 -20.65
C PHE A 32 -10.50 2.81 -22.17
N THR A 33 -11.75 2.99 -22.62
CA THR A 33 -11.99 3.45 -23.99
C THR A 33 -11.67 4.95 -24.04
N GLU A 34 -11.41 5.53 -25.23
CA GLU A 34 -11.27 6.99 -25.37
C GLU A 34 -12.49 7.68 -24.69
N GLY A 35 -12.26 8.31 -23.53
CA GLY A 35 -13.32 8.90 -22.71
C GLY A 35 -13.78 8.09 -21.49
N GLY A 36 -13.05 7.05 -21.06
CA GLY A 36 -13.31 6.33 -19.81
C GLY A 36 -13.59 7.29 -18.65
N GLN A 37 -14.66 7.04 -17.89
CA GLN A 37 -15.10 7.98 -16.86
C GLN A 37 -14.12 7.98 -15.67
N LEU A 38 -13.21 8.94 -15.70
CA LEU A 38 -12.40 9.35 -14.56
C LEU A 38 -13.31 9.80 -13.42
N ALA A 39 -13.31 9.05 -12.32
CA ALA A 39 -14.05 9.39 -11.12
C ALA A 39 -13.23 10.31 -10.20
N SER A 40 -11.91 10.13 -10.15
CA SER A 40 -10.99 10.95 -9.37
C SER A 40 -9.56 10.85 -9.91
N PHE A 41 -8.80 11.93 -9.77
CA PHE A 41 -7.37 12.01 -10.10
C PHE A 41 -6.67 12.95 -9.13
N GLY A 42 -5.52 12.56 -8.62
CA GLY A 42 -4.65 13.47 -7.88
C GLY A 42 -3.50 12.78 -7.18
N ALA A 43 -2.54 13.61 -6.74
CA ALA A 43 -1.44 13.18 -5.91
C ALA A 43 -1.97 12.67 -4.57
N LEU A 44 -1.73 11.39 -4.29
CA LEU A 44 -2.08 10.74 -3.03
C LEU A 44 -0.90 10.79 -2.06
N VAL A 45 0.28 10.37 -2.52
CA VAL A 45 1.52 10.44 -1.74
C VAL A 45 2.43 11.49 -2.38
N PRO A 46 2.84 12.54 -1.65
CA PRO A 46 3.72 13.55 -2.20
C PRO A 46 5.11 12.96 -2.47
N SER A 47 5.76 13.44 -3.53
CA SER A 47 7.11 13.07 -3.96
C SER A 47 8.18 13.24 -2.88
N SER A 48 7.96 14.08 -1.87
CA SER A 48 8.83 14.19 -0.69
C SER A 48 8.81 12.96 0.22
N GLU A 49 7.79 12.10 0.11
CA GLU A 49 7.57 10.94 0.99
C GLU A 49 7.80 9.60 0.29
N VAL A 50 7.83 9.57 -1.04
CA VAL A 50 8.07 8.36 -1.84
C VAL A 50 9.42 8.46 -2.56
N ARG A 51 10.20 7.37 -2.55
CA ARG A 51 11.46 7.29 -3.30
C ARG A 51 11.19 7.34 -4.80
N SER A 52 12.09 7.95 -5.58
CA SER A 52 12.06 7.80 -7.04
C SER A 52 12.15 6.33 -7.43
N ASN A 53 11.32 5.90 -8.39
CA ASN A 53 11.16 4.50 -8.81
C ASN A 53 10.86 3.56 -7.62
N SER A 54 10.06 4.02 -6.67
CA SER A 54 9.65 3.17 -5.55
C SER A 54 8.82 2.00 -6.07
N PRO A 55 9.03 0.76 -5.58
CA PRO A 55 8.02 -0.27 -5.72
C PRO A 55 6.75 0.18 -4.98
N ILE A 56 5.60 -0.21 -5.52
CA ILE A 56 4.27 0.13 -4.97
C ILE A 56 3.46 -1.15 -4.93
N ALA A 57 2.97 -1.51 -3.75
CA ALA A 57 2.10 -2.66 -3.54
C ALA A 57 0.82 -2.23 -2.83
N LEU A 58 -0.25 -2.99 -3.02
CA LEU A 58 -1.54 -2.72 -2.39
C LEU A 58 -2.25 -4.02 -2.03
N ALA A 59 -2.95 -4.00 -0.91
CA ALA A 59 -3.96 -4.99 -0.57
C ALA A 59 -5.16 -4.27 0.04
N ALA A 60 -6.34 -4.87 -0.13
CA ALA A 60 -7.59 -4.29 0.34
C ALA A 60 -8.52 -5.37 0.90
N ILE A 61 -9.30 -4.95 1.90
CA ILE A 61 -10.43 -5.69 2.43
C ILE A 61 -11.69 -5.16 1.75
N ILE A 62 -12.41 -6.06 1.07
CA ILE A 62 -13.59 -5.72 0.28
C ILE A 62 -14.78 -6.52 0.82
N SER A 63 -15.89 -5.83 1.08
CA SER A 63 -17.15 -6.45 1.52
C SER A 63 -18.27 -6.06 0.55
N GLY A 64 -18.59 -6.96 -0.37
CA GLY A 64 -19.55 -6.70 -1.44
C GLY A 64 -19.09 -5.54 -2.34
N PRO A 65 -19.86 -4.45 -2.48
CA PRO A 65 -19.46 -3.28 -3.27
C PRO A 65 -18.58 -2.29 -2.50
N ALA A 66 -18.34 -2.52 -1.20
CA ALA A 66 -17.63 -1.58 -0.33
C ALA A 66 -16.15 -1.92 -0.19
N ASN A 67 -15.29 -0.91 -0.35
CA ASN A 67 -13.90 -0.95 0.09
C ASN A 67 -13.85 -0.63 1.59
N VAL A 68 -13.53 -1.62 2.41
CA VAL A 68 -13.50 -1.48 3.88
C VAL A 68 -12.19 -0.84 4.32
N GLU A 69 -11.07 -1.38 3.84
CA GLU A 69 -9.74 -0.87 4.13
C GLU A 69 -8.83 -1.15 2.94
N THR A 70 -7.97 -0.20 2.61
CA THR A 70 -6.91 -0.38 1.61
C THR A 70 -5.60 0.09 2.21
N ARG A 71 -4.55 -0.72 2.07
CA ARG A 71 -3.19 -0.33 2.42
C ARG A 71 -2.34 -0.25 1.17
N LEU A 72 -1.83 0.94 0.91
CA LEU A 72 -0.89 1.23 -0.15
C LEU A 72 0.50 1.32 0.48
N VAL A 73 1.39 0.40 0.11
CA VAL A 73 2.74 0.30 0.65
C VAL A 73 3.75 0.70 -0.40
N PHE A 74 4.77 1.44 0.00
CA PHE A 74 5.86 1.92 -0.85
C PHE A 74 7.13 2.10 -0.01
N VAL A 75 8.20 2.57 -0.65
CA VAL A 75 9.49 2.84 -0.02
C VAL A 75 9.74 4.34 -0.04
N SER A 76 10.06 4.91 1.12
CA SER A 76 10.39 6.33 1.27
C SER A 76 11.79 6.67 0.74
N PRO A 77 12.13 7.96 0.53
CA PRO A 77 13.48 8.36 0.13
C PRO A 77 14.59 7.90 1.08
N GLN A 78 14.25 7.62 2.35
CA GLN A 78 15.18 7.09 3.36
C GLN A 78 15.31 5.55 3.31
N ASN A 79 14.74 4.91 2.28
CA ASN A 79 14.61 3.45 2.16
C ASN A 79 13.88 2.82 3.36
N VAL A 80 12.89 3.51 3.91
CA VAL A 80 12.01 2.97 4.95
C VAL A 80 10.72 2.50 4.29
N LEU A 81 10.21 1.36 4.73
CA LEU A 81 8.91 0.90 4.31
C LEU A 81 7.81 1.80 4.88
N SER A 82 6.99 2.36 4.00
CA SER A 82 5.98 3.35 4.34
C SER A 82 4.61 2.92 3.82
N GLU A 83 3.55 3.38 4.47
CA GLU A 83 2.18 3.14 3.99
C GLU A 83 1.26 4.34 4.09
N TYR A 84 0.25 4.31 3.23
CA TYR A 84 -0.97 5.09 3.32
C TYR A 84 -2.15 4.13 3.46
N ILE A 85 -3.06 4.42 4.38
CA ILE A 85 -4.22 3.59 4.71
C ILE A 85 -5.48 4.36 4.34
N TYR A 86 -6.35 3.78 3.54
CA TYR A 86 -7.72 4.24 3.37
C TYR A 86 -8.65 3.39 4.23
N THR A 87 -9.60 4.02 4.92
CA THR A 87 -10.69 3.29 5.59
C THR A 87 -12.04 3.79 5.09
N GLY A 88 -12.94 2.87 4.75
CA GLY A 88 -14.30 3.22 4.32
C GLY A 88 -15.10 3.93 5.40
N ALA A 89 -14.77 3.72 6.68
CA ALA A 89 -15.41 4.40 7.81
C ALA A 89 -15.13 5.91 7.85
N THR A 90 -13.92 6.34 7.49
CA THR A 90 -13.55 7.76 7.44
C THR A 90 -13.69 8.36 6.05
N GLY A 91 -13.71 7.52 5.00
CA GLY A 91 -13.74 7.95 3.61
C GLY A 91 -12.46 8.65 3.16
N GLY A 92 -11.38 8.57 3.94
CA GLY A 92 -10.14 9.32 3.71
C GLY A 92 -8.89 8.46 3.85
N TRP A 93 -7.81 8.95 3.24
CA TRP A 93 -6.47 8.40 3.39
C TRP A 93 -5.77 9.02 4.61
N GLN A 94 -5.08 8.18 5.37
CA GLN A 94 -4.15 8.57 6.42
C GLN A 94 -2.78 8.01 6.09
N GLY A 95 -1.73 8.80 6.32
CA GLY A 95 -0.38 8.42 5.95
C GLY A 95 0.64 9.44 6.40
N GLY A 96 1.87 9.23 5.92
CA GLY A 96 3.00 10.12 6.14
C GLY A 96 3.64 10.01 7.54
N PRO A 97 4.60 10.89 7.84
CA PRO A 97 5.51 10.74 8.98
C PRO A 97 4.83 10.75 10.36
N THR A 98 3.61 11.26 10.45
CA THR A 98 2.84 11.37 11.70
C THR A 98 1.82 10.24 11.88
N CYS A 99 1.70 9.33 10.92
CA CYS A 99 0.78 8.20 11.01
C CYS A 99 1.36 7.11 11.92
N ASN A 100 1.05 7.20 13.21
CA ASN A 100 1.56 6.26 14.21
C ASN A 100 1.03 4.83 14.06
N THR A 101 -0.11 4.66 13.39
CA THR A 101 -0.70 3.35 13.07
C THR A 101 -0.16 2.75 11.77
N CYS A 102 0.56 3.55 10.98
CA CYS A 102 1.13 3.14 9.72
C CYS A 102 2.47 2.42 9.95
N ILE A 103 2.80 1.42 9.12
CA ILE A 103 4.09 0.72 9.13
C ILE A 103 5.29 1.67 9.03
N THR A 104 5.10 2.87 8.48
CA THR A 104 6.08 3.96 8.44
C THR A 104 6.71 4.24 9.81
N SER A 105 5.94 4.16 10.90
CA SER A 105 6.41 4.47 12.26
C SER A 105 7.37 3.41 12.83
N GLU A 106 7.36 2.20 12.26
CA GLU A 106 8.19 1.06 12.71
C GLU A 106 9.64 1.18 12.22
N GLY A 107 9.88 1.97 11.17
CA GLY A 107 11.22 2.23 10.67
C GLY A 107 11.89 1.02 10.00
N PHE A 108 11.13 0.07 9.45
CA PHE A 108 11.71 -1.07 8.74
C PHE A 108 12.50 -0.59 7.52
N THR A 109 13.81 -0.86 7.52
CA THR A 109 14.72 -0.44 6.46
C THR A 109 14.80 -1.49 5.36
N VAL A 110 14.65 -1.02 4.13
CA VAL A 110 14.69 -1.79 2.88
C VAL A 110 16.08 -1.64 2.25
N VAL A 111 16.58 -2.70 1.60
CA VAL A 111 17.78 -2.61 0.78
C VAL A 111 17.59 -1.52 -0.30
N PRO A 112 18.54 -0.57 -0.45
CA PRO A 112 18.50 0.43 -1.51
C PRO A 112 18.27 -0.21 -2.88
N ASP A 113 17.48 0.46 -3.72
CA ASP A 113 17.15 0.03 -5.09
C ASP A 113 16.41 -1.31 -5.22
N SER A 114 16.03 -1.96 -4.12
CA SER A 114 15.15 -3.14 -4.17
C SER A 114 13.80 -2.76 -4.79
N GLU A 115 13.39 -3.56 -5.77
CA GLU A 115 12.04 -3.51 -6.39
C GLU A 115 11.10 -4.57 -5.78
N MET A 116 11.62 -5.46 -4.93
CA MET A 116 10.80 -6.46 -4.27
C MET A 116 9.92 -5.79 -3.21
N LEU A 117 8.61 -5.87 -3.43
CA LEU A 117 7.58 -5.49 -2.47
C LEU A 117 6.29 -6.28 -2.75
N TYR A 118 5.68 -6.84 -1.71
CA TYR A 118 4.28 -7.26 -1.76
C TYR A 118 3.56 -6.87 -0.49
N VAL A 119 2.22 -6.81 -0.56
CA VAL A 119 1.38 -6.76 0.62
C VAL A 119 0.23 -7.75 0.45
N LEU A 120 -0.07 -8.48 1.52
CA LEU A 120 -1.13 -9.47 1.59
C LEU A 120 -2.01 -9.16 2.79
N VAL A 121 -3.29 -9.49 2.67
CA VAL A 121 -4.24 -9.42 3.77
C VAL A 121 -5.02 -10.73 3.84
N THR A 122 -5.22 -11.21 5.06
CA THR A 122 -6.05 -12.39 5.33
C THR A 122 -7.03 -12.09 6.46
N GLU A 123 -8.27 -12.52 6.28
CA GLU A 123 -9.31 -12.46 7.31
C GLU A 123 -9.81 -13.89 7.58
N ALA A 124 -9.81 -14.31 8.84
CA ALA A 124 -10.29 -15.63 9.22
C ALA A 124 -11.82 -15.78 9.01
N SER A 125 -12.55 -14.67 9.09
CA SER A 125 -13.98 -14.54 8.80
C SER A 125 -14.32 -13.06 8.60
N VAL A 126 -15.47 -12.75 7.99
CA VAL A 126 -15.95 -11.36 7.84
C VAL A 126 -16.00 -10.67 9.21
N GLY A 127 -15.30 -9.54 9.35
CA GLY A 127 -15.22 -8.76 10.59
C GLY A 127 -14.22 -9.28 11.63
N ALA A 128 -13.46 -10.33 11.32
CA ALA A 128 -12.29 -10.71 12.13
C ALA A 128 -11.18 -9.68 11.97
N THR A 129 -10.32 -9.55 12.98
CA THR A 129 -9.12 -8.73 12.88
C THR A 129 -8.24 -9.26 11.73
N PRO A 130 -7.96 -8.45 10.71
CA PRO A 130 -7.16 -8.89 9.57
C PRO A 130 -5.70 -9.08 9.98
N THR A 131 -5.05 -10.05 9.34
CA THR A 131 -3.59 -10.17 9.36
C THR A 131 -3.02 -9.59 8.08
N TRP A 132 -2.25 -8.51 8.22
CA TRP A 132 -1.51 -7.86 7.13
C TRP A 132 -0.07 -8.36 7.10
N ARG A 133 0.45 -8.62 5.91
CA ARG A 133 1.84 -9.02 5.68
C ARG A 133 2.44 -8.17 4.59
N VAL A 134 3.63 -7.63 4.82
CA VAL A 134 4.38 -6.88 3.84
C VAL A 134 5.74 -7.55 3.62
N GLY A 135 5.95 -8.10 2.44
CA GLY A 135 7.23 -8.69 2.04
C GLY A 135 8.14 -7.64 1.41
N PHE A 136 9.40 -7.62 1.82
CA PHE A 136 10.43 -6.72 1.31
C PHE A 136 11.82 -7.34 1.51
N ILE A 137 12.86 -6.79 0.88
CA ILE A 137 14.25 -7.18 1.19
C ILE A 137 14.78 -6.23 2.27
N SER A 138 14.98 -6.73 3.50
CA SER A 138 15.47 -5.92 4.61
C SER A 138 16.96 -5.60 4.47
N ALA A 139 17.34 -4.36 4.83
CA ALA A 139 18.75 -3.98 4.90
C ALA A 139 19.54 -4.80 5.95
N GLY A 140 18.87 -5.34 6.97
CA GLY A 140 19.47 -6.21 7.99
C GLY A 140 19.65 -7.67 7.56
N ALA A 141 18.97 -8.11 6.49
CA ALA A 141 19.09 -9.45 5.92
C ALA A 141 19.08 -9.43 4.37
N PRO A 142 20.09 -8.79 3.73
CA PRO A 142 20.10 -8.66 2.27
C PRO A 142 20.09 -10.03 1.56
N GLY A 143 19.45 -10.08 0.39
CA GLY A 143 19.37 -11.30 -0.43
C GLY A 143 18.29 -12.30 0.03
N THR A 144 17.51 -11.98 1.07
CA THR A 144 16.36 -12.78 1.51
C THR A 144 15.12 -11.90 1.65
N ILE A 145 13.94 -12.49 1.44
CA ILE A 145 12.66 -11.80 1.66
C ILE A 145 12.37 -11.81 3.16
N SER A 146 12.18 -10.64 3.75
CA SER A 146 11.65 -10.43 5.10
C SER A 146 10.17 -10.08 5.03
N GLU A 147 9.39 -10.45 6.04
CA GLU A 147 8.00 -10.04 6.17
C GLU A 147 7.78 -9.17 7.41
N ALA A 148 7.17 -8.00 7.26
CA ALA A 148 6.53 -7.29 8.37
C ALA A 148 5.08 -7.78 8.49
N VAL A 149 4.66 -8.18 9.69
CA VAL A 149 3.35 -8.79 9.96
C VAL A 149 2.62 -8.00 11.03
N ASN A 150 1.35 -7.68 10.78
CA ASN A 150 0.45 -7.06 11.74
C ASN A 150 -0.78 -7.95 11.95
N THR A 151 -0.95 -8.46 13.17
CA THR A 151 -2.09 -9.32 13.56
C THR A 151 -3.13 -8.57 14.40
N GLY A 152 -3.12 -7.23 14.35
CA GLY A 152 -4.01 -6.35 15.13
C GLY A 152 -3.42 -5.79 16.43
N ILE A 153 -2.21 -6.20 16.81
CA ILE A 153 -1.52 -5.73 18.03
C ILE A 153 -0.29 -4.85 17.73
N GLY A 154 -0.07 -4.53 16.46
CA GLY A 154 1.12 -3.81 15.99
C GLY A 154 1.90 -4.62 14.96
N TRP A 155 2.94 -4.00 14.40
CA TRP A 155 3.81 -4.65 13.43
C TRP A 155 4.97 -5.37 14.09
N SER A 156 5.42 -6.44 13.47
CA SER A 156 6.60 -7.20 13.87
C SER A 156 7.26 -7.83 12.65
N VAL A 157 8.54 -8.20 12.72
CA VAL A 157 9.16 -8.99 11.65
C VAL A 157 8.76 -10.45 11.85
N GLY A 158 8.09 -11.03 10.86
CA GLY A 158 7.73 -12.44 10.83
C GLY A 158 8.97 -13.33 10.72
N PRO A 159 8.95 -14.55 11.29
CA PRO A 159 10.10 -15.44 11.24
C PRO A 159 10.42 -15.84 9.79
N LEU A 160 11.70 -15.72 9.42
CA LEU A 160 12.27 -16.32 8.21
C LEU A 160 12.39 -17.84 8.43
N SER A 161 11.28 -18.58 8.38
CA SER A 161 11.36 -20.04 8.36
C SER A 161 11.25 -20.53 6.93
N GLY A 162 12.40 -20.87 6.34
CA GLY A 162 12.50 -21.77 5.20
C GLY A 162 12.35 -23.24 5.63
#